data_AF-Q47A30-F1
#
_entry.id   AF-Q47A30-F1
#
_cell.length_a   1.000
_cell.length_b   1.000
_cell.length_c   1.000
_cell.angle_alpha   90.00
_cell.angle_beta   90.00
_cell.angle_gamma   90.00
#
_symmetry.space_group_name_H-M   'P 1'
#
loop_
_entity.id
_entity.type
_entity.pdbx_description
1 polymer ?
#
loop_
_entity_poly.entity_id
_entity_poly.type
_entity_poly.pdbx_seq_one_letter_code
_entity_poly.pdbx_strand_id
1 'polypeptide(L)' 'MTETLFCYCCRVHHQKDQMRLFPTRQGYRWRCVRSIEAAFRSRRERDSFGRQQTEINRQEAQRAAESADRLRRALALVT' A
#
# COMPACT_ATOMS: atom_id res chain seq x y z
N MET A 1 18.81 -7.29 -8.95
CA MET A 1 17.87 -6.60 -8.03
C MET A 1 16.53 -6.50 -8.74
N THR A 2 15.43 -6.92 -8.12
CA THR A 2 14.10 -6.79 -8.72
C THR A 2 13.59 -5.37 -8.53
N GLU A 3 13.29 -4.66 -9.63
CA GLU A 3 12.81 -3.28 -9.57
C GLU A 3 11.39 -3.23 -8.99
N THR A 4 11.23 -2.53 -7.87
CA THR A 4 9.94 -2.38 -7.21
C THR A 4 9.43 -0.95 -7.29
N LEU A 5 8.10 -0.79 -7.39
CA LEU A 5 7.42 0.50 -7.41
C LEU A 5 6.42 0.61 -6.27
N PHE A 6 6.26 1.82 -5.74
CA PHE A 6 5.30 2.08 -4.67
C PHE A 6 3.86 2.12 -5.20
N CYS A 7 2.97 1.33 -4.61
CA CYS A 7 1.56 1.33 -4.95
C CYS A 7 0.76 2.27 -4.06
N TYR A 8 0.12 3.26 -4.69
CA TYR A 8 -0.69 4.24 -3.98
C TYR A 8 -1.96 3.66 -3.34
N CYS A 9 -2.45 2.51 -3.81
CA CYS A 9 -3.61 1.84 -3.22
C CYS A 9 -3.22 0.96 -2.02
N CYS A 10 -2.19 0.12 -2.20
CA CYS A 10 -1.77 -0.85 -1.19
C CYS A 10 -0.78 -0.28 -0.17
N ARG A 11 -0.23 0.92 -0.41
CA ARG A 11 0.74 1.60 0.47
C ARG A 11 2.02 0.78 0.72
N VAL A 12 2.36 -0.11 -0.20
CA VAL A 12 3.55 -0.96 -0.17
C VAL A 12 4.21 -1.00 -1.55
N HIS A 13 5.42 -1.55 -1.62
CA HIS A 13 6.13 -1.78 -2.87
C HIS A 13 5.73 -3.12 -3.49
N HIS A 14 5.53 -3.13 -4.82
CA HIS A 14 5.36 -4.35 -5.60
C HIS A 14 6.39 -4.40 -6.72
N GLN A 15 6.56 -5.58 -7.31
CA GLN A 15 7.39 -5.75 -8.49
C GLN A 15 6.85 -4.93 -9.66
N LYS A 16 7.75 -4.32 -10.45
CA LYS A 16 7.38 -3.40 -11.53
C LYS A 16 6.48 -4.05 -12.59
N ASP A 17 6.65 -5.34 -12.86
CA ASP A 17 5.80 -6.12 -13.78
C ASP A 17 4.33 -6.17 -13.33
N GLN A 18 4.07 -6.10 -12.03
CA GLN A 18 2.73 -6.05 -11.42
C GLN A 18 2.14 -4.64 -11.33
N MET A 19 2.80 -3.62 -11.88
CA MET A 19 2.46 -2.21 -11.66
C MET A 19 2.14 -1.49 -12.96
N ARG A 20 1.15 -0.58 -12.92
CA ARG A 20 0.78 0.29 -14.05
C ARG A 20 0.51 1.72 -13.54
N LEU A 21 0.72 2.71 -14.41
CA LEU A 21 0.25 4.07 -14.17
C LEU A 21 -1.27 4.10 -14.30
N PHE A 22 -1.94 4.55 -13.25
CA PHE A 22 -3.39 4.69 -13.20
C PHE A 22 -3.77 6.18 -13.20
N PRO A 23 -4.68 6.63 -14.07
CA PRO A 23 -5.08 8.02 -14.13
C PRO A 23 -5.89 8.42 -12.89
N THR A 24 -5.63 9.62 -12.38
CA THR A 24 -6.34 10.24 -11.25
C THR A 24 -6.63 11.70 -11.59
N ARG A 25 -7.45 12.36 -10.75
CA ARG A 25 -7.79 13.79 -10.97
C ARG A 25 -6.56 14.70 -11.01
N GLN A 26 -5.49 14.35 -10.28
CA GLN A 26 -4.25 15.13 -10.17
C GLN A 26 -3.10 14.59 -11.04
N GLY A 27 -3.39 13.78 -12.07
CA GLY A 27 -2.37 13.14 -12.92
C GLY A 27 -2.28 11.63 -12.69
N TYR A 28 -1.11 11.05 -12.88
CA TYR A 28 -0.95 9.58 -12.83
C TYR A 28 -0.35 9.11 -11.50
N ARG A 29 -0.77 7.93 -11.04
CA ARG A 29 -0.19 7.26 -9.87
C ARG A 29 0.11 5.80 -10.16
N TRP A 30 1.23 5.30 -9.66
CA TRP A 30 1.53 3.88 -9.70
C TRP A 30 0.55 3.09 -8.83
N ARG A 31 -0.07 2.07 -9.41
CA ARG A 31 -0.96 1.12 -8.74
C ARG A 31 -0.68 -0.29 -9.24
N CYS A 32 -0.90 -1.29 -8.39
CA CYS A 32 -0.77 -2.68 -8.81
C CYS A 32 -1.97 -3.11 -9.65
N VAL A 33 -1.74 -4.03 -10.58
CA VAL A 33 -2.76 -4.60 -11.48
C VAL A 33 -4.00 -5.04 -10.69
N ARG A 34 -3.82 -5.77 -9.58
CA ARG A 34 -4.92 -6.19 -8.68
C ARG A 34 -5.83 -5.03 -8.24
N SER A 35 -5.24 -3.91 -7.82
CA SER A 35 -6.01 -2.74 -7.36
C SER A 35 -6.68 -1.99 -8.50
N ILE A 36 -6.12 -2.08 -9.71
CA ILE A 36 -6.69 -1.48 -10.93
C ILE A 36 -7.89 -2.32 -11.40
N GLU A 37 -7.74 -3.65 -11.47
CA GLU A 37 -8.83 -4.56 -11.80
C GLU A 37 -10.01 -4.39 -10.84
N ALA A 38 -9.75 -4.31 -9.53
CA ALA A 38 -10.79 -4.07 -8.54
C ALA A 38 -11.55 -2.75 -8.75
N ALA A 39 -10.90 -1.72 -9.32
CA ALA A 39 -11.54 -0.44 -9.62
C ALA A 39 -12.53 -0.53 -10.79
N PHE A 40 -12.35 -1.49 -11.70
CA PHE A 40 -13.21 -1.73 -12.86
C PHE A 40 -14.36 -2.71 -12.59
N ARG A 41 -14.38 -3.38 -11.43
CA ARG A 41 -15.48 -4.28 -11.03
C ARG A 41 -16.76 -3.52 -10.69
N SER A 42 -17.83 -4.26 -10.39
CA SER A 42 -19.09 -3.65 -9.94
C SER A 42 -18.86 -2.77 -8.70
N ARG A 43 -19.74 -1.77 -8.51
CA ARG A 43 -19.64 -0.84 -7.36
C ARG A 43 -19.53 -1.60 -6.03
N ARG A 44 -20.36 -2.63 -5.84
CA ARG A 44 -20.37 -3.44 -4.61
C ARG A 44 -19.02 -4.13 -4.37
N GLU A 45 -18.44 -4.75 -5.39
CA GLU A 45 -17.15 -5.44 -5.29
C GLU A 45 -16.01 -4.46 -5.04
N ARG A 46 -15.99 -3.33 -5.76
CA ARG A 46 -15.01 -2.26 -5.58
C ARG A 46 -15.04 -1.72 -4.16
N ASP A 47 -16.22 -1.47 -3.61
CA ASP A 47 -16.38 -0.93 -2.26
C ASP A 47 -15.97 -1.97 -1.20
N SER A 48 -16.28 -3.25 -1.43
CA SER A 48 -15.82 -4.36 -0.57
C SER A 48 -14.29 -4.46 -0.56
N PHE A 49 -13.67 -4.43 -1.73
CA PHE A 49 -12.21 -4.41 -1.88
C PHE A 49 -11.60 -3.20 -1.15
N GLY A 50 -12.18 -2.02 -1.33
CA GLY A 50 -11.71 -0.79 -0.69
C GLY A 50 -11.71 -0.87 0.83
N ARG A 51 -12.78 -1.42 1.42
CA ARG A 51 -12.85 -1.66 2.89
C ARG A 51 -11.78 -2.64 3.36
N GLN A 52 -11.64 -3.77 2.68
CA GLN A 52 -10.61 -4.77 2.99
C GLN A 52 -9.20 -4.18 2.89
N GLN A 53 -8.90 -3.44 1.81
CA GLN A 53 -7.58 -2.82 1.62
C GLN A 53 -7.29 -1.75 2.66
N THR A 54 -8.30 -0.99 3.06
CA THR A 54 -8.16 0.03 4.11
C THR A 54 -7.79 -0.60 5.44
N GLU A 55 -8.43 -1.73 5.78
CA GLU A 55 -8.12 -2.45 7.01
C GLU A 55 -6.70 -3.04 6.99
N ILE A 56 -6.30 -3.67 5.88
CA ILE A 56 -4.91 -4.15 5.70
C ILE A 56 -3.92 -3.00 5.90
N ASN A 57 -4.13 -1.86 5.22
CA ASN A 57 -3.22 -0.71 5.31
C ASN A 57 -3.14 -0.17 6.75
N ARG A 58 -4.26 -0.18 7.49
CA ARG A 58 -4.31 0.25 8.90
C ARG A 58 -3.47 -0.67 9.78
N GLN A 59 -3.64 -1.98 9.63
CA GLN A 59 -2.90 -2.98 10.42
C GLN A 59 -1.38 -2.90 10.15
N GLU A 60 -0.98 -2.78 8.88
CA GLU A 60 0.44 -2.63 8.53
C GLU A 60 1.03 -1.33 9.08
N ALA A 61 0.29 -0.22 9.03
CA ALA A 61 0.72 1.05 9.61
C ALA A 61 0.91 0.97 11.14
N GLN A 62 0.00 0.29 11.84
CA GLN A 62 0.12 0.05 13.28
C GLN A 62 1.37 -0.77 13.61
N ARG A 63 1.59 -1.90 12.92
CA ARG A 63 2.79 -2.73 13.11
C ARG A 63 4.08 -1.95 12.85
N ALA A 64 4.11 -1.12 11.80
CA ALA A 64 5.26 -0.28 11.48
C ALA A 64 5.52 0.75 12.59
N ALA A 65 4.47 1.39 13.12
CA ALA A 65 4.59 2.35 14.21
C ALA A 65 5.10 1.70 15.50
N GLU A 66 4.57 0.53 15.87
CA GLU A 66 5.05 -0.26 17.02
C GLU A 66 6.52 -0.66 16.86
N SER A 67 6.91 -1.14 15.67
CA SER A 67 8.29 -1.54 15.39
C SER A 67 9.24 -0.35 15.48
N ALA A 68 8.83 0.81 14.95
CA ALA A 68 9.62 2.05 15.02
C ALA A 68 9.74 2.58 16.45
N ASP A 69 8.71 2.43 17.29
CA ASP A 69 8.78 2.78 18.72
C ASP A 69 9.74 1.85 19.47
N ARG A 70 9.65 0.53 19.25
CA ARG A 70 10.57 -0.45 19.86
C ARG A 70 12.03 -0.16 19.49
N LEU A 71 12.30 0.13 18.21
CA LEU A 71 13.66 0.45 17.76
C LEU A 71 14.17 1.74 18.40
N ARG A 72 13.34 2.79 18.49
CA ARG A 72 13.71 4.05 19.15
C ARG A 72 14.05 3.83 20.63
N ARG A 73 13.25 3.05 21.35
CA ARG A 73 13.53 2.72 22.76
C ARG A 73 14.81 1.91 22.90
N ALA A 74 15.05 0.93 22.02
CA ALA A 74 16.28 0.13 22.05
C ALA A 74 17.52 0.99 21.82
N LEU A 75 17.48 1.93 20.87
CA LEU A 75 18.60 2.85 20.60
C LEU A 75 18.88 3.76 21.80
N ALA A 76 17.85 4.26 22.48
CA ALA A 76 17.99 5.11 23.66
C ALA A 76 18.60 4.41 24.89
N LEU A 77 18.64 3.07 24.91
CA LEU A 77 19.28 2.30 25.98
C LEU A 77 20.78 2.03 25.71
N VAL A 78 21.26 2.31 24.49
CA VAL A 78 22.64 2.04 24.05
C VAL A 78 23.47 3.33 23.93
N THR A 79 22.81 4.50 23.97
CA THR A 79 23.41 5.85 24.04
C THR A 79 23.37 6.41 25.45
#